data_AF-S9S6Q8-F1
#
_entry.id   AF-S9S6Q8-F1
#
_cell.length_a   1.000
_cell.length_b   1.000
_cell.length_c   1.000
_cell.angle_alpha   90.00
_cell.angle_beta   90.00
_cell.angle_gamma   90.00
#
_symmetry.space_group_name_H-M   'P 1'
#
loop_
_entity.id
_entity.type
_entity.pdbx_description
1 polymer ?
#
loop_
_entity_poly.entity_id
_entity_poly.type
_entity_poly.pdbx_seq_one_letter_code
_entity_poly.pdbx_strand_id
1 'polypeptide(L)'
;MIDLRPVLFVNGFLLLVLAVAMVFPAIADAAAGDRDWMVFVLSAAVTAFFGLALGLGTRPAGRITLSARQSFMLTVIGWVSNAGFAALPFAFSNLGMSPTDAVFEAVSGLTTTGATVLVGLDHTPRGILLWRALLNWLGGPVSS
;
A
#
# COMPACT_ATOMS: atom_id res chain seq x y z
N MET A 1 21.55 20.38 -10.03
CA MET A 1 20.13 20.21 -9.61
C MET A 1 19.90 18.73 -9.35
N ILE A 2 19.18 18.36 -8.29
CA ILE A 2 18.95 16.94 -7.97
C ILE A 2 17.97 16.36 -9.00
N ASP A 3 18.34 15.27 -9.68
CA ASP A 3 17.42 14.55 -10.57
C ASP A 3 16.50 13.66 -9.73
N LEU A 4 15.20 13.95 -9.72
CA LEU A 4 14.21 13.18 -8.97
C LEU A 4 13.65 11.98 -9.75
N ARG A 5 13.95 11.88 -11.05
CA ARG A 5 13.39 10.83 -11.92
C ARG A 5 13.68 9.42 -11.40
N PRO A 6 14.92 9.06 -11.00
CA PRO A 6 15.18 7.71 -10.47
C PRO A 6 14.40 7.40 -9.18
N VAL A 7 14.19 8.41 -8.32
CA VAL A 7 13.46 8.24 -7.05
C VAL A 7 11.99 7.97 -7.33
N LEU A 8 11.36 8.80 -8.17
CA LEU A 8 9.95 8.66 -8.52
C LEU A 8 9.70 7.39 -9.33
N PHE A 9 10.64 6.97 -10.18
CA PHE A 9 10.55 5.74 -10.94
C PHE A 9 10.51 4.51 -10.02
N VAL A 10 11.43 4.43 -9.06
CA VAL A 10 11.46 3.33 -8.08
C VAL A 10 10.23 3.38 -7.18
N ASN A 11 9.79 4.57 -6.76
CA ASN A 11 8.57 4.72 -5.99
C ASN A 11 7.33 4.22 -6.75
N GLY A 12 7.24 4.52 -8.05
CA GLY A 12 6.18 4.01 -8.92
C GLY A 12 6.17 2.49 -8.96
N PHE A 13 7.33 1.84 -9.00
CA PHE A 13 7.43 0.38 -8.92
C PHE A 13 6.94 -0.16 -7.57
N LEU A 14 7.29 0.48 -6.44
CA LEU A 14 6.79 0.09 -5.12
C LEU A 14 5.25 0.16 -5.05
N LEU A 15 4.66 1.23 -5.59
CA LEU A 15 3.20 1.35 -5.66
C LEU A 15 2.56 0.27 -6.52
N LEU A 16 3.22 -0.16 -7.61
CA LEU A 16 2.71 -1.28 -8.42
C LEU A 16 2.73 -2.60 -7.66
N VAL A 17 3.78 -2.85 -6.86
CA VAL A 17 3.83 -4.03 -5.98
C VAL A 17 2.68 -3.98 -4.97
N LEU A 18 2.43 -2.82 -4.36
CA LEU A 18 1.32 -2.62 -3.43
C LEU A 18 -0.05 -2.84 -4.11
N ALA A 19 -0.23 -2.32 -5.33
CA ALA A 19 -1.45 -2.51 -6.11
C ALA A 19 -1.71 -3.98 -6.43
N VAL A 20 -0.67 -4.74 -6.81
CA VAL A 20 -0.78 -6.19 -7.00
C VAL A 20 -1.11 -6.89 -5.69
N ALA A 21 -0.52 -6.46 -4.57
CA ALA A 21 -0.83 -7.03 -3.25
C ALA A 21 -2.30 -6.85 -2.86
N MET A 22 -2.96 -5.75 -3.26
CA MET A 22 -4.39 -5.52 -3.04
C MET A 22 -5.30 -6.47 -3.85
N VAL A 23 -4.80 -7.15 -4.87
CA VAL A 23 -5.60 -8.12 -5.65
C VAL A 23 -5.89 -9.38 -4.83
N PHE A 24 -4.97 -9.80 -3.95
CA PHE A 24 -5.18 -10.98 -3.10
C PHE A 24 -6.39 -10.85 -2.16
N PRO A 25 -6.55 -9.76 -1.37
CA PRO A 25 -7.75 -9.55 -0.57
C PRO A 25 -9.00 -9.32 -1.42
N ALA A 26 -8.89 -8.70 -2.61
CA ALA A 26 -10.02 -8.62 -3.53
C ALA A 26 -10.56 -10.02 -3.92
N ILE A 27 -9.65 -10.96 -4.25
CA ILE A 27 -10.03 -12.33 -4.57
C ILE A 27 -10.65 -13.02 -3.35
N ALA A 28 -10.08 -12.81 -2.16
CA ALA A 28 -10.59 -13.40 -0.93
C ALA A 28 -12.02 -12.93 -0.59
N ASP A 29 -12.28 -11.62 -0.69
CA ASP A 29 -13.63 -11.06 -0.48
C ASP A 29 -14.62 -11.53 -1.56
N ALA A 30 -14.19 -11.57 -2.82
CA ALA A 30 -15.03 -12.07 -3.91
C ALA A 30 -15.40 -13.54 -3.72
N ALA A 31 -14.46 -14.37 -3.25
CA ALA A 31 -14.72 -15.77 -2.92
C ALA A 31 -15.59 -15.95 -1.67
N ALA A 32 -15.55 -15.00 -0.73
CA ALA A 32 -16.39 -14.99 0.46
C ALA A 32 -17.82 -14.45 0.20
N GLY A 33 -18.05 -13.80 -0.95
CA GLY A 33 -19.31 -13.13 -1.26
C GLY A 33 -19.43 -11.72 -0.67
N ASP A 34 -18.34 -11.18 -0.11
CA ASP A 34 -18.29 -9.86 0.50
C ASP A 34 -18.10 -8.78 -0.57
N ARG A 35 -18.95 -7.75 -0.57
CA ARG A 35 -18.92 -6.68 -1.61
C ARG A 35 -17.67 -5.80 -1.55
N ASP A 36 -16.89 -5.90 -0.48
CA ASP A 36 -15.64 -5.14 -0.26
C ASP A 36 -14.54 -5.50 -1.28
N TRP A 37 -14.69 -6.59 -2.04
CA TRP A 37 -13.82 -6.89 -3.18
C TRP A 37 -13.75 -5.72 -4.17
N MET A 38 -14.84 -4.99 -4.37
CA MET A 38 -14.89 -3.83 -5.27
C MET A 38 -13.99 -2.69 -4.77
N VAL A 39 -13.93 -2.51 -3.45
CA VAL A 39 -13.11 -1.49 -2.80
C VAL A 39 -11.63 -1.81 -2.99
N PHE A 40 -11.24 -3.06 -2.82
CA PHE A 40 -9.88 -3.51 -3.09
C PHE A 40 -9.50 -3.36 -4.57
N VAL A 41 -10.39 -3.74 -5.50
CA VAL A 41 -10.14 -3.56 -6.94
C VAL A 41 -9.97 -2.09 -7.32
N LEU A 42 -10.83 -1.21 -6.80
CA LEU A 42 -10.73 0.23 -7.06
C LEU A 42 -9.45 0.82 -6.46
N SER A 43 -9.11 0.44 -5.22
CA SER A 43 -7.89 0.86 -4.56
C SER A 43 -6.65 0.40 -5.33
N ALA A 44 -6.65 -0.85 -5.80
CA ALA A 44 -5.60 -1.41 -6.65
C ALA A 44 -5.48 -0.64 -7.96
N ALA A 45 -6.59 -0.35 -8.63
CA ALA A 45 -6.61 0.38 -9.90
C ALA A 45 -6.07 1.82 -9.75
N VAL A 46 -6.50 2.53 -8.69
CA VAL A 46 -6.00 3.88 -8.38
C VAL A 46 -4.50 3.84 -8.08
N THR A 47 -4.06 2.91 -7.22
CA THR A 47 -2.64 2.76 -6.85
C THR A 47 -1.80 2.40 -8.07
N ALA A 48 -2.29 1.49 -8.93
CA ALA A 48 -1.64 1.11 -10.17
C ALA A 48 -1.56 2.27 -11.16
N PHE A 49 -2.61 3.08 -11.28
CA PHE A 49 -2.61 4.27 -12.13
C PHE A 49 -1.49 5.23 -11.73
N PHE A 50 -1.37 5.57 -10.43
CA PHE A 50 -0.29 6.44 -9.95
C PHE A 50 1.08 5.78 -10.08
N GLY A 51 1.20 4.48 -9.78
CA GLY A 51 2.43 3.71 -9.95
C GLY A 51 2.92 3.71 -11.40
N LEU A 52 2.02 3.47 -12.36
CA LEU A 52 2.31 3.54 -13.79
C LEU A 52 2.61 4.96 -14.25
N ALA A 53 1.84 5.96 -13.82
CA ALA A 53 2.07 7.36 -14.19
C ALA A 53 3.47 7.82 -13.76
N LEU A 54 3.88 7.51 -12.52
CA LEU A 54 5.23 7.77 -12.04
C LEU A 54 6.27 6.95 -12.82
N GLY A 55 6.07 5.65 -12.93
CA GLY A 55 7.00 4.73 -13.59
C GLY A 55 7.21 5.02 -15.08
N LEU A 56 6.19 5.51 -15.80
CA LEU A 56 6.27 5.88 -17.21
C LEU A 56 6.79 7.30 -17.41
N GLY A 57 6.31 8.25 -16.59
CA GLY A 57 6.66 9.66 -16.70
C GLY A 57 8.08 10.00 -16.21
N THR A 58 8.68 9.14 -15.40
CA THR A 58 10.00 9.38 -14.79
C THR A 58 11.06 8.34 -15.17
N ARG A 59 10.84 7.61 -16.27
CA ARG A 59 11.81 6.63 -16.80
C ARG A 59 13.19 7.27 -16.98
N PRO A 60 14.23 6.80 -16.27
CA PRO A 60 15.58 7.30 -16.48
C PRO A 60 16.13 6.80 -17.83
N ALA A 61 16.87 7.66 -18.54
CA ALA A 61 17.42 7.36 -19.86
C ALA A 61 18.62 6.38 -19.84
N GLY A 62 19.03 5.90 -18.66
CA GLY A 62 20.19 5.06 -18.47
C GLY A 62 20.06 4.15 -17.25
N ARG A 63 21.19 3.58 -16.80
CA ARG A 63 21.21 2.66 -15.65
C ARG A 63 20.66 3.36 -14.40
N ILE A 64 19.77 2.69 -13.69
CA ILE A 64 19.19 3.22 -12.46
C ILE A 64 20.27 3.21 -11.38
N THR A 65 20.77 4.39 -11.02
CA THR A 65 21.72 4.57 -9.92
C THR A 65 21.19 5.64 -8.98
N LEU A 66 20.97 5.28 -7.72
CA LEU A 66 20.56 6.20 -6.67
C LEU A 66 21.80 6.68 -5.92
N SER A 67 22.01 8.00 -5.89
CA SER A 67 22.94 8.63 -4.93
C SER A 67 22.42 8.47 -3.50
N ALA A 68 23.30 8.58 -2.50
CA ALA A 68 22.91 8.48 -1.09
C ALA A 68 21.73 9.41 -0.74
N ARG A 69 21.76 10.67 -1.22
CA ARG A 69 20.67 11.63 -1.02
C ARG A 69 19.36 11.15 -1.66
N GLN A 70 19.40 10.63 -2.88
CA GLN A 70 18.21 10.09 -3.56
C GLN A 70 17.65 8.87 -2.84
N SER A 71 18.51 7.99 -2.29
CA SER A 71 18.07 6.86 -1.47
C SER A 71 17.34 7.32 -0.21
N PHE A 72 17.86 8.32 0.51
CA PHE A 72 17.15 8.91 1.65
C PHE A 72 15.79 9.49 1.26
N MET A 73 15.72 10.21 0.13
CA MET A 73 14.46 10.75 -0.38
C MET A 73 13.47 9.64 -0.76
N LEU A 74 13.96 8.58 -1.42
CA LEU A 74 13.16 7.41 -1.77
C LEU A 74 12.56 6.74 -0.54
N THR A 75 13.33 6.59 0.53
CA THR A 75 12.81 6.01 1.77
C THR A 75 11.64 6.81 2.31
N VAL A 76 11.79 8.14 2.47
CA VAL A 76 10.72 8.98 3.02
C VAL A 76 9.49 8.99 2.11
N ILE A 77 9.68 9.21 0.81
CA ILE A 77 8.58 9.25 -0.16
C ILE A 77 7.91 7.88 -0.29
N GLY A 78 8.71 6.81 -0.27
CA GLY A 78 8.27 5.42 -0.28
C GLY A 78 7.32 5.13 0.86
N TRP A 79 7.76 5.39 2.10
CA TRP A 79 6.93 5.17 3.28
C TRP A 79 5.64 5.99 3.26
N VAL A 80 5.73 7.29 3.01
CA VAL A 80 4.56 8.18 3.03
C VAL A 80 3.55 7.79 1.94
N SER A 81 4.03 7.54 0.71
CA SER A 81 3.14 7.18 -0.39
C SER A 81 2.54 5.78 -0.20
N ASN A 82 3.33 4.77 0.18
CA ASN A 82 2.81 3.43 0.42
C ASN A 82 1.80 3.40 1.56
N ALA A 83 2.05 4.11 2.66
CA ALA A 83 1.08 4.22 3.75
C ALA A 83 -0.22 4.89 3.31
N GLY A 84 -0.13 5.97 2.53
CA GLY A 84 -1.30 6.67 2.00
C GLY A 84 -2.15 5.79 1.08
N PHE A 85 -1.54 5.06 0.14
CA PHE A 85 -2.26 4.16 -0.75
C PHE A 85 -2.75 2.90 -0.03
N ALA A 86 -1.99 2.36 0.91
CA ALA A 86 -2.37 1.19 1.71
C ALA A 86 -3.58 1.46 2.62
N ALA A 87 -3.84 2.72 2.96
CA ALA A 87 -5.00 3.15 3.72
C ALA A 87 -6.30 3.15 2.90
N LEU A 88 -6.24 3.17 1.56
CA LEU A 88 -7.44 3.28 0.72
C LEU A 88 -8.46 2.16 0.98
N PRO A 89 -8.08 0.87 1.04
CA PRO A 89 -9.05 -0.18 1.30
C PRO A 89 -9.72 -0.03 2.67
N PHE A 90 -8.97 0.38 3.70
CA PHE A 90 -9.54 0.61 5.03
C PHE A 90 -10.52 1.78 5.03
N ALA A 91 -10.14 2.90 4.40
CA ALA A 91 -10.95 4.13 4.36
C ALA A 91 -12.26 3.98 3.59
N PHE A 92 -12.27 3.17 2.54
CA PHE A 92 -13.43 2.98 1.66
C PHE A 92 -14.19 1.67 1.90
N SER A 93 -13.71 0.80 2.81
CA SER A 93 -14.43 -0.40 3.21
C SER A 93 -15.73 -0.08 3.95
N ASN A 94 -16.60 -1.08 4.10
CA ASN A 94 -17.84 -0.93 4.85
C ASN A 94 -17.65 -0.85 6.38
N LEU A 95 -16.40 -0.76 6.86
CA LEU A 95 -16.07 -0.62 8.29
C LEU A 95 -16.39 0.77 8.85
N GLY A 96 -16.60 1.77 8.01
CA GLY A 96 -16.94 3.13 8.45
C GLY A 96 -15.82 3.81 9.24
N MET A 97 -14.56 3.44 8.98
CA MET A 97 -13.40 4.00 9.66
C MET A 97 -13.21 5.48 9.31
N SER A 98 -12.73 6.27 10.27
CA SER A 98 -12.28 7.62 9.95
C SER A 98 -11.01 7.56 9.08
N PRO A 99 -10.72 8.59 8.25
CA PRO A 99 -9.49 8.62 7.47
C PRO A 99 -8.22 8.49 8.34
N THR A 100 -8.26 9.03 9.55
CA THR A 100 -7.16 8.94 10.51
C THR A 100 -6.94 7.51 10.99
N ASP A 101 -8.01 6.78 11.27
CA ASP A 101 -7.94 5.37 11.70
C ASP A 101 -7.44 4.47 10.58
N ALA A 102 -7.91 4.72 9.34
CA ALA A 102 -7.45 4.00 8.16
C ALA A 102 -5.95 4.18 7.90
N VAL A 103 -5.45 5.41 8.03
CA VAL A 103 -4.01 5.70 7.93
C VAL A 103 -3.25 5.07 9.10
N PHE A 104 -3.79 5.11 10.32
CA PHE A 104 -3.17 4.48 11.48
C PHE A 104 -3.01 2.97 11.28
N GLU A 105 -4.05 2.26 10.82
CA GLU A 105 -3.99 0.83 10.51
C GLU A 105 -2.96 0.53 9.41
N ALA A 106 -2.97 1.31 8.33
CA ALA A 106 -2.03 1.12 7.23
C ALA A 106 -0.57 1.32 7.67
N VAL A 107 -0.29 2.38 8.42
CA VAL A 107 1.03 2.66 8.97
C VAL A 107 1.43 1.55 9.92
N SER A 108 0.58 1.20 10.90
CA SER A 108 0.85 0.15 11.89
C SER A 108 1.18 -1.19 11.25
N GLY A 109 0.45 -1.58 10.21
CA GLY A 109 0.72 -2.78 9.43
C GLY A 109 2.05 -2.71 8.68
N LEU A 110 2.28 -1.64 7.92
CA LEU A 110 3.51 -1.49 7.14
C LEU A 110 4.77 -1.36 8.01
N THR A 111 4.67 -0.76 9.19
CA THR A 111 5.79 -0.65 10.14
C THR A 111 5.87 -1.83 11.11
N THR A 112 5.12 -2.90 10.83
CA THR A 112 5.07 -4.13 11.65
C THR A 112 4.85 -3.86 13.13
N THR A 113 4.14 -2.79 13.47
CA THR A 113 3.84 -2.40 14.85
C THR A 113 2.74 -3.27 15.42
N GLY A 114 1.83 -3.74 14.57
CA GLY A 114 0.76 -4.67 14.96
C GLY A 114 -0.30 -4.07 15.88
N ALA A 115 -0.28 -2.76 16.12
CA ALA A 115 -1.32 -2.03 16.83
C ALA A 115 -2.58 -1.93 15.96
N THR A 116 -3.75 -1.88 16.60
CA THR A 116 -5.02 -1.80 15.88
C THR A 116 -6.03 -0.91 16.60
N VAL A 117 -6.79 -0.15 15.83
CA VAL A 117 -7.96 0.64 16.24
C VAL A 117 -9.27 -0.02 15.84
N LEU A 118 -9.22 -1.09 15.03
CA LEU A 118 -10.37 -1.91 14.68
C LEU A 118 -10.91 -2.65 15.92
N VAL A 119 -12.20 -2.50 16.16
CA VAL A 119 -12.94 -3.19 17.24
C VAL A 119 -13.83 -4.28 16.61
N GLY A 120 -13.90 -5.46 17.22
CA GLY A 120 -14.77 -6.54 16.72
C GLY A 120 -14.20 -7.26 15.49
N LEU A 121 -12.92 -7.65 15.56
CA LEU A 121 -12.21 -8.32 14.45
C LEU A 121 -12.91 -9.59 13.94
N ASP A 122 -13.65 -10.27 14.82
CA ASP A 122 -14.37 -11.51 14.50
C ASP A 122 -15.50 -11.31 13.47
N HIS A 123 -15.94 -10.08 13.25
CA HIS A 123 -16.98 -9.72 12.29
C HIS A 123 -16.44 -8.92 11.09
N THR A 124 -15.12 -8.78 10.98
CA THR A 124 -14.49 -8.02 9.90
C THR A 124 -14.43 -8.84 8.60
N PRO A 125 -14.63 -8.23 7.42
CA PRO A 125 -14.48 -8.90 6.14
C PRO A 125 -13.13 -9.61 6.00
N ARG A 126 -13.13 -10.79 5.39
CA ARG A 126 -11.93 -11.65 5.33
C ARG A 126 -10.79 -11.00 4.56
N GLY A 127 -11.09 -10.23 3.52
CA GLY A 127 -10.12 -9.48 2.74
C GLY A 127 -9.43 -8.40 3.55
N ILE A 128 -10.11 -7.73 4.47
CA ILE A 128 -9.49 -6.75 5.37
C ILE A 128 -8.51 -7.42 6.34
N LEU A 129 -8.90 -8.57 6.92
CA LEU A 129 -8.00 -9.34 7.79
C LEU A 129 -6.76 -9.83 7.01
N LEU A 130 -6.96 -10.32 5.78
CA LEU A 130 -5.87 -10.71 4.90
C LEU A 130 -4.98 -9.51 4.53
N TRP A 131 -5.58 -8.35 4.26
CA TRP A 131 -4.84 -7.13 3.92
C TRP A 131 -3.93 -6.71 5.07
N ARG A 132 -4.41 -6.75 6.30
CA ARG A 132 -3.58 -6.49 7.49
C ARG A 132 -2.39 -7.45 7.59
N ALA A 133 -2.63 -8.74 7.38
CA ALA A 133 -1.56 -9.74 7.40
C ALA A 133 -0.52 -9.47 6.29
N LEU A 134 -1.00 -9.12 5.09
CA LEU A 134 -0.14 -8.77 3.95
C LEU A 134 0.68 -7.50 4.20
N LEU A 135 0.10 -6.47 4.82
CA LEU A 135 0.83 -5.24 5.15
C LEU A 135 1.98 -5.51 6.14
N ASN A 136 1.75 -6.33 7.17
CA ASN A 136 2.80 -6.75 8.09
C ASN A 136 3.87 -7.57 7.36
N TRP A 137 3.48 -8.47 6.46
CA TRP A 137 4.41 -9.26 5.67
C TRP A 137 5.26 -8.38 4.72
N LEU A 138 4.65 -7.38 4.08
CA LEU A 138 5.32 -6.41 3.22
C LEU A 138 6.27 -5.48 4.00
N GLY A 139 5.92 -5.12 5.24
CA GLY A 139 6.75 -4.33 6.13
C GLY A 139 8.05 -5.03 6.55
N GLY A 140 8.02 -6.36 6.59
CA GLY A 140 9.18 -7.22 6.82
C GLY A 140 8.87 -8.38 7.77
N PRO A 141 9.63 -9.49 7.72
CA PRO A 141 9.45 -10.57 8.68
C PRO A 141 9.81 -10.06 10.08
N VAL A 142 8.85 -10.07 11.00
CA VAL A 142 9.16 -10.12 12.43
C VAL A 142 9.82 -11.47 12.64
N SER A 143 11.15 -11.51 12.71
CA SER A 143 11.86 -12.72 13.15
C SER A 143 11.48 -12.97 14.60
N SER A 144 10.44 -13.77 14.82
CA SER A 144 10.14 -14.43 16.09
C SER A 144 11.01 -15.66 16.24
#